data_AF-A0A3M1KEC4-F1
#
_entry.id   AF-A0A3M1KEC4-F1
#
_cell.length_a   1.000
_cell.length_b   1.000
_cell.length_c   1.000
_cell.angle_alpha   90.00
_cell.angle_beta   90.00
_cell.angle_gamma   90.00
#
_symmetry.space_group_name_H-M   'P 1'
#
loop_
_entity.id
_entity.type
_entity.pdbx_description
1 polymer ?
#
loop_
_entity_poly.entity_id
_entity_poly.type
_entity_poly.pdbx_seq_one_letter_code
_entity_poly.pdbx_strand_id
1 'polypeptide(L)'
;MEEWVGEKWHHFITRKADTSFPSEAVALVDVSKRLHTLIRALSGNELLEIQPSPETYFHVRQTARQKLAGLGRTHAPVWRSKHRIYVPETVALLPSRKLNEDLYLWWCLLCVNAPVEWRDWLTDNQTAVHQTLEAFPGFLTRWHALVAACLAQRPDPDTLPADESAAEKALRQAIQHPGSINTLPPAKLAPAPVCLWLYPQFGSPVSQSRDDQDDPAMRRQPDENSSQGSGKQRKRAERMDKGKKDGLLLFRLESLLSWAEMTKVDRSEDDSEDDDSAVAEDLDVITLSTKGTASKGLKLSLDLPSDDEDDIPLGEGIRLPEWDFRKGHYRTDYCLLQPLSPRHLGSERLPEHLRADAQRVRRQFQNLQPVRYWQKHLREGDEVDLNAWLDHATARSQGHAEGDPQVFSSFSGQLRDLNCLVLADLSLSTDAWLGNRCTVLDVIRDSLLLFSEALSASEDPFALYGFSSRRNSLVRFTELKAFNEPYGANVRARINGLRPGYYTRMGAAIRHATTLISRRPSHQKLLLLITDGKPNDLDQYEGRYGAEDTRMAVVEARQRGVVPFCVTIDQEAGDYLPYLFGSQHYCLISDPHQLPARLPRLYAQLTHN
;
A
#
# COMPACT_ATOMS: atom_id res chain seq x y z
N MET A 1 39.63 -19.10 -29.66
CA MET A 1 40.14 -20.01 -28.61
C MET A 1 40.04 -19.38 -27.22
N GLU A 2 40.08 -18.04 -27.09
CA GLU A 2 39.97 -17.33 -25.81
C GLU A 2 38.54 -17.22 -25.25
N GLU A 3 37.51 -17.13 -26.10
CA GLU A 3 36.10 -17.11 -25.63
C GLU A 3 35.66 -18.43 -25.00
N TRP A 4 36.10 -19.56 -25.54
CA TRP A 4 35.80 -20.91 -25.02
C TRP A 4 36.53 -21.22 -23.69
N VAL A 5 37.72 -20.63 -23.50
CA VAL A 5 38.47 -20.72 -22.25
C VAL A 5 37.85 -19.80 -21.19
N GLY A 6 37.33 -18.64 -21.59
CA GLY A 6 36.61 -17.68 -20.72
C GLY A 6 35.26 -18.19 -20.22
N GLU A 7 34.44 -18.82 -21.07
CA GLU A 7 33.18 -19.46 -20.66
C GLU A 7 33.43 -20.64 -19.72
N LYS A 8 34.42 -21.49 -20.02
CA LYS A 8 34.79 -22.58 -19.11
C LYS A 8 35.40 -22.06 -17.80
N TRP A 9 36.16 -20.97 -17.83
CA TRP A 9 36.67 -20.32 -16.61
C TRP A 9 35.55 -19.71 -15.77
N HIS A 10 34.61 -19.01 -16.40
CA HIS A 10 33.49 -18.37 -15.72
C HIS A 10 32.54 -19.41 -15.13
N HIS A 11 32.28 -20.51 -15.86
CA HIS A 11 31.47 -21.64 -15.39
C HIS A 11 32.21 -22.49 -14.32
N PHE A 12 33.53 -22.61 -14.40
CA PHE A 12 34.36 -23.27 -13.38
C PHE A 12 34.49 -22.44 -12.09
N ILE A 13 34.50 -21.10 -12.20
CA ILE A 13 34.50 -20.18 -11.06
C ILE A 13 33.11 -20.12 -10.39
N THR A 14 32.01 -20.03 -11.16
CA THR A 14 30.65 -20.10 -10.60
C THR A 14 30.41 -21.44 -9.91
N ARG A 15 30.86 -22.55 -10.51
CA ARG A 15 30.73 -23.90 -9.92
C ARG A 15 31.61 -24.15 -8.69
N LYS A 16 32.67 -23.36 -8.47
CA LYS A 16 33.51 -23.39 -7.25
C LYS A 16 33.16 -22.33 -6.21
N ALA A 17 32.35 -21.33 -6.57
CA ALA A 17 31.92 -20.23 -5.69
C ALA A 17 30.50 -20.42 -5.16
N ASP A 18 29.70 -21.26 -5.82
CA ASP A 18 28.39 -21.69 -5.36
C ASP A 18 28.56 -22.70 -4.20
N THR A 19 28.18 -22.29 -3.00
CA THR A 19 28.13 -23.19 -1.84
C THR A 19 26.86 -24.05 -1.82
N SER A 20 25.96 -23.85 -2.79
CA SER A 20 24.79 -24.70 -2.97
C SER A 20 25.13 -25.96 -3.76
N PHE A 21 24.32 -27.00 -3.61
CA PHE A 21 24.40 -28.28 -4.32
C PHE A 21 23.18 -28.45 -5.25
N PRO A 22 23.11 -27.75 -6.39
CA PRO A 22 21.91 -27.76 -7.25
C PRO A 22 21.52 -29.15 -7.77
N SER A 23 22.50 -30.06 -7.94
CA SER A 23 22.26 -31.45 -8.38
C SER A 23 21.58 -32.31 -7.31
N GLU A 24 21.60 -31.88 -6.06
CA GLU A 24 21.04 -32.58 -4.90
C GLU A 24 19.83 -31.82 -4.32
N ALA A 25 19.26 -30.88 -5.08
CA ALA A 25 18.15 -30.04 -4.67
C ALA A 25 16.86 -30.84 -4.44
N VAL A 26 16.13 -30.47 -3.40
CA VAL A 26 14.81 -31.04 -3.07
C VAL A 26 13.80 -29.91 -3.06
N ALA A 27 12.73 -30.04 -3.86
CA ALA A 27 11.63 -29.09 -3.87
C ALA A 27 10.64 -29.41 -2.74
N LEU A 28 10.07 -28.37 -2.11
CA LEU A 28 9.07 -28.51 -1.06
C LEU A 28 7.84 -29.30 -1.56
N VAL A 29 7.45 -29.11 -2.83
CA VAL A 29 6.33 -29.80 -3.45
C VAL A 29 6.47 -31.32 -3.35
N ASP A 30 7.68 -31.85 -3.54
CA ASP A 30 7.97 -33.30 -3.54
C ASP A 30 7.82 -33.94 -2.15
N VAL A 31 8.09 -33.18 -1.09
CA VAL A 31 8.06 -33.66 0.30
C VAL A 31 6.81 -33.19 1.07
N SER A 32 6.06 -32.23 0.52
CA SER A 32 4.94 -31.55 1.15
C SER A 32 3.95 -32.50 1.80
N LYS A 33 3.46 -33.53 1.09
CA LYS A 33 2.46 -34.48 1.60
C LYS A 33 2.95 -35.22 2.86
N ARG A 34 4.23 -35.62 2.87
CA ARG A 34 4.87 -36.29 4.01
C ARG A 34 5.00 -35.34 5.21
N LEU A 35 5.37 -34.09 4.96
CA LEU A 35 5.53 -33.06 5.99
C LEU A 35 4.19 -32.66 6.63
N HIS A 36 3.14 -32.44 5.83
CA HIS A 36 1.79 -32.12 6.34
C HIS A 36 1.22 -33.24 7.21
N THR A 37 1.45 -34.50 6.82
CA THR A 37 1.02 -35.66 7.62
C THR A 37 1.77 -35.70 8.96
N LEU A 38 3.08 -35.44 8.94
CA LEU A 38 3.92 -35.41 10.13
C LEU A 38 3.52 -34.27 11.07
N ILE A 39 3.34 -33.05 10.56
CA ILE A 39 2.92 -31.91 11.38
C ILE A 39 1.57 -32.19 12.02
N ARG A 40 0.58 -32.66 11.25
CA ARG A 40 -0.76 -32.96 11.77
C ARG A 40 -0.75 -34.06 12.84
N ALA A 41 0.16 -35.02 12.75
CA ALA A 41 0.31 -36.05 13.77
C ALA A 41 0.97 -35.52 15.06
N LEU A 42 1.81 -34.49 14.96
CA LEU A 42 2.64 -33.99 16.06
C LEU A 42 2.09 -32.72 16.72
N SER A 43 1.38 -31.86 15.98
CA SER A 43 0.82 -30.59 16.49
C SER A 43 -0.51 -30.74 17.22
N GLY A 44 -1.08 -31.96 17.25
CA GLY A 44 -2.36 -32.23 17.88
C GLY A 44 -3.52 -31.48 17.21
N ASN A 45 -4.19 -30.60 17.98
CA ASN A 45 -5.35 -29.81 17.51
C ASN A 45 -4.95 -28.48 16.83
N GLU A 46 -3.66 -28.11 16.82
CA GLU A 46 -3.21 -26.91 16.12
C GLU A 46 -3.04 -27.20 14.63
N LEU A 47 -3.84 -26.53 13.80
CA LEU A 47 -3.66 -26.48 12.35
C LEU A 47 -2.46 -25.59 12.02
N LEU A 48 -1.29 -26.21 11.86
CA LEU A 48 -0.08 -25.57 11.37
C LEU A 48 0.04 -25.79 9.85
N GLU A 49 -0.02 -24.71 9.07
CA GLU A 49 0.15 -24.76 7.61
C GLU A 49 1.62 -24.52 7.21
N ILE A 50 2.10 -25.24 6.18
CA ILE A 50 3.44 -25.03 5.62
C ILE A 50 3.34 -24.03 4.45
N GLN A 51 4.16 -22.98 4.46
CA GLN A 51 4.27 -22.00 3.38
C GLN A 51 5.73 -21.80 2.93
N PRO A 52 5.97 -21.42 1.67
CA PRO A 52 7.31 -21.08 1.20
C PRO A 52 7.81 -19.79 1.88
N SER A 53 9.06 -19.78 2.32
CA SER A 53 9.71 -18.62 2.93
C SER A 53 10.33 -17.69 1.88
N PRO A 54 10.15 -16.36 1.99
CA PRO A 54 10.77 -15.41 1.06
C PRO A 54 12.30 -15.37 1.22
N GLU A 55 13.01 -15.08 0.13
CA GLU A 55 14.45 -14.86 0.18
C GLU A 55 14.79 -13.53 0.86
N THR A 56 15.53 -13.58 1.98
CA THR A 56 15.94 -12.39 2.74
C THR A 56 17.41 -12.08 2.53
N TYR A 57 17.74 -10.78 2.48
CA TYR A 57 19.12 -10.30 2.37
C TYR A 57 19.85 -10.36 3.72
N PHE A 58 20.96 -11.09 3.80
CA PHE A 58 21.82 -11.15 5.00
C PHE A 58 23.15 -10.40 4.80
N HIS A 59 23.53 -9.57 5.76
CA HIS A 59 24.84 -8.91 5.79
C HIS A 59 25.91 -9.84 6.40
N VAL A 60 26.35 -10.84 5.64
CA VAL A 60 27.34 -11.84 6.06
C VAL A 60 28.68 -11.63 5.33
N ARG A 61 29.78 -12.05 5.95
CA ARG A 61 31.11 -12.03 5.33
C ARG A 61 31.15 -12.91 4.08
N GLN A 62 31.48 -12.28 2.95
CA GLN A 62 31.66 -12.97 1.67
C GLN A 62 33.13 -13.34 1.47
N THR A 63 33.40 -14.57 1.05
CA THR A 63 34.73 -14.94 0.55
C THR A 63 35.04 -14.17 -0.74
N ALA A 64 36.33 -13.96 -1.05
CA ALA A 64 36.74 -13.24 -2.27
C ALA A 64 36.17 -13.87 -3.55
N ARG A 65 35.89 -15.18 -3.54
CA ARG A 65 35.27 -15.93 -4.63
C ARG A 65 33.76 -15.67 -4.76
N GLN A 66 33.04 -15.54 -3.65
CA GLN A 66 31.61 -15.18 -3.64
C GLN A 66 31.37 -13.73 -4.10
N LYS A 67 32.28 -12.80 -3.74
CA LYS A 67 32.27 -11.42 -4.25
C LYS A 67 32.40 -11.33 -5.77
N LEU A 68 33.21 -12.21 -6.36
CA LEU A 68 33.47 -12.27 -7.81
C LEU A 68 32.34 -12.94 -8.60
N ALA A 69 31.55 -13.80 -7.97
CA ALA A 69 30.45 -14.55 -8.60
C ALA A 69 29.07 -13.87 -8.47
N GLY A 70 28.96 -12.76 -7.73
CA GLY A 70 27.67 -12.09 -7.50
C GLY A 70 26.66 -12.88 -6.65
N LEU A 71 27.07 -14.04 -6.11
CA LEU A 71 26.25 -14.99 -5.36
C LEU A 71 26.60 -14.90 -3.86
N GLY A 72 25.59 -15.04 -3.00
CA GLY A 72 25.76 -15.07 -1.53
C GLY A 72 25.20 -13.87 -0.79
N ARG A 73 24.04 -13.35 -1.20
CA ARG A 73 23.31 -12.31 -0.46
C ARG A 73 21.91 -12.70 -0.01
N THR A 74 21.30 -13.70 -0.61
CA THR A 74 19.94 -14.15 -0.27
C THR A 74 19.96 -15.51 0.42
N HIS A 75 19.26 -15.62 1.53
CA HIS A 75 18.98 -16.88 2.21
C HIS A 75 17.51 -16.84 2.60
N ALA A 76 16.74 -17.89 2.34
CA ALA A 76 15.35 -18.00 2.81
C ALA A 76 15.37 -18.50 4.27
N PRO A 77 15.16 -17.64 5.28
CA PRO A 77 15.20 -18.07 6.67
C PRO A 77 14.00 -18.96 6.99
N VAL A 78 14.19 -19.92 7.90
CA VAL A 78 13.08 -20.74 8.39
C VAL A 78 12.55 -20.11 9.67
N TRP A 79 11.24 -19.91 9.75
CA TRP A 79 10.61 -19.29 10.92
C TRP A 79 9.17 -19.79 11.10
N ARG A 80 8.64 -19.62 12.32
CA ARG A 80 7.29 -20.06 12.71
C ARG A 80 6.45 -18.87 13.18
N SER A 81 5.17 -18.88 12.83
CA SER A 81 4.11 -18.06 13.41
C SER A 81 3.15 -18.94 14.25
N LYS A 82 2.13 -18.35 14.89
CA LYS A 82 1.15 -19.09 15.71
C LYS A 82 0.48 -20.24 14.96
N HIS A 83 0.17 -20.05 13.68
CA HIS A 83 -0.56 -21.03 12.86
C HIS A 83 0.16 -21.48 11.59
N ARG A 84 1.41 -21.03 11.36
CA ARG A 84 2.13 -21.27 10.09
C ARG A 84 3.61 -21.53 10.28
N ILE A 85 4.19 -22.34 9.39
CA ILE A 85 5.60 -22.64 9.30
C ILE A 85 6.11 -22.22 7.93
N TYR A 86 7.13 -21.36 7.89
CA TYR A 86 7.73 -20.87 6.66
C TYR A 86 9.05 -21.58 6.40
N VAL A 87 9.14 -22.33 5.32
CA VAL A 87 10.33 -23.11 4.90
C VAL A 87 10.71 -22.77 3.46
N PRO A 88 11.98 -22.86 3.04
CA PRO A 88 12.40 -22.58 1.67
C PRO A 88 11.63 -23.42 0.64
N GLU A 89 11.31 -22.84 -0.53
CA GLU A 89 10.62 -23.54 -1.61
C GLU A 89 11.47 -24.65 -2.23
N THR A 90 12.79 -24.45 -2.29
CA THR A 90 13.77 -25.46 -2.72
C THR A 90 14.98 -25.42 -1.79
N VAL A 91 15.42 -26.59 -1.34
CA VAL A 91 16.61 -26.76 -0.50
C VAL A 91 17.71 -27.44 -1.31
N ALA A 92 18.81 -26.72 -1.49
CA ALA A 92 20.06 -27.22 -2.10
C ALA A 92 21.25 -26.93 -1.19
N LEU A 93 21.07 -26.98 0.14
CA LEU A 93 22.07 -26.55 1.11
C LEU A 93 23.08 -27.64 1.44
N LEU A 94 22.69 -28.93 1.46
CA LEU A 94 23.53 -30.04 1.91
C LEU A 94 23.98 -30.93 0.72
N PRO A 95 25.12 -31.64 0.84
CA PRO A 95 25.77 -32.37 -0.26
C PRO A 95 25.06 -33.65 -0.72
N SER A 96 23.91 -34.00 -0.13
CA SER A 96 23.14 -35.18 -0.49
C SER A 96 21.64 -34.87 -0.45
N ARG A 97 20.90 -35.34 -1.45
CA ARG A 97 19.44 -35.23 -1.54
C ARG A 97 18.76 -35.74 -0.27
N LYS A 98 19.23 -36.87 0.29
CA LYS A 98 18.67 -37.43 1.54
C LYS A 98 18.86 -36.49 2.73
N LEU A 99 19.99 -35.79 2.81
CA LEU A 99 20.23 -34.80 3.86
C LEU A 99 19.34 -33.56 3.68
N ASN A 100 19.12 -33.10 2.45
CA ASN A 100 18.19 -32.00 2.17
C ASN A 100 16.73 -32.37 2.51
N GLU A 101 16.32 -33.62 2.26
CA GLU A 101 15.03 -34.13 2.73
C GLU A 101 14.93 -34.20 4.26
N ASP A 102 15.98 -34.68 4.91
CA ASP A 102 16.06 -34.74 6.38
C ASP A 102 16.05 -33.35 7.01
N LEU A 103 16.57 -32.33 6.31
CA LEU A 103 16.54 -30.94 6.75
C LEU A 103 15.11 -30.36 6.79
N TYR A 104 14.27 -30.67 5.79
CA TYR A 104 12.85 -30.31 5.82
C TYR A 104 12.10 -30.98 6.98
N LEU A 105 12.37 -32.27 7.21
CA LEU A 105 11.81 -33.00 8.35
C LEU A 105 12.24 -32.38 9.67
N TRP A 106 13.53 -32.04 9.79
CA TRP A 106 14.09 -31.39 10.96
C TRP A 106 13.41 -30.05 11.26
N TRP A 107 13.25 -29.17 10.27
CA TRP A 107 12.57 -27.88 10.48
C TRP A 107 11.13 -28.03 10.94
N CYS A 108 10.39 -29.01 10.41
CA CYS A 108 9.02 -29.26 10.85
C CYS A 108 8.98 -29.71 12.32
N LEU A 109 9.87 -30.63 12.72
CA LEU A 109 9.99 -31.10 14.11
C LEU A 109 10.40 -29.96 15.05
N LEU A 110 11.40 -29.18 14.64
CA LEU A 110 11.88 -28.04 15.41
C LEU A 110 10.80 -26.98 15.56
N CYS A 111 10.05 -26.68 14.50
CA CYS A 111 8.95 -25.72 14.57
C CYS A 111 7.88 -26.14 15.56
N VAL A 112 7.52 -27.42 15.68
CA VAL A 112 6.50 -27.90 16.63
C VAL A 112 6.90 -27.57 18.08
N ASN A 113 8.18 -27.73 18.43
CA ASN A 113 8.68 -27.51 19.80
C ASN A 113 9.29 -26.12 20.04
N ALA A 114 9.46 -25.31 19.00
CA ALA A 114 10.03 -23.98 19.13
C ALA A 114 9.04 -22.99 19.76
N PRO A 115 9.54 -22.02 20.55
CA PRO A 115 8.71 -20.96 21.10
C PRO A 115 8.17 -20.03 20.01
N VAL A 116 6.96 -19.52 20.19
CA VAL A 116 6.34 -18.51 19.30
C VAL A 116 6.95 -17.12 19.53
N GLU A 117 7.31 -16.82 20.78
CA GLU A 117 7.94 -15.57 21.18
C GLU A 117 9.40 -15.83 21.57
N TRP A 118 10.33 -15.08 20.97
CA TRP A 118 11.77 -15.23 21.15
C TRP A 118 12.29 -14.25 22.20
N ARG A 119 13.03 -14.74 23.19
CA ARG A 119 13.75 -13.93 24.18
C ARG A 119 15.20 -13.73 23.76
N ASP A 120 15.87 -14.81 23.40
CA ASP A 120 17.22 -14.76 22.88
C ASP A 120 17.43 -15.87 21.84
N TRP A 121 17.78 -15.45 20.62
CA TRP A 121 17.88 -16.32 19.45
C TRP A 121 18.79 -17.54 19.67
N LEU A 122 19.89 -17.38 20.41
CA LEU A 122 20.87 -18.43 20.62
C LEU A 122 20.39 -19.49 21.63
N THR A 123 19.91 -19.04 22.77
CA THR A 123 19.48 -19.92 23.88
C THR A 123 18.14 -20.59 23.57
N ASP A 124 17.20 -19.87 22.93
CA ASP A 124 15.91 -20.41 22.54
C ASP A 124 16.05 -21.49 21.46
N ASN A 125 16.92 -21.30 20.46
CA ASN A 125 17.18 -22.34 19.46
C ASN A 125 17.80 -23.60 20.09
N GLN A 126 18.79 -23.44 20.97
CA GLN A 126 19.41 -24.58 21.65
C GLN A 126 18.41 -25.35 22.53
N THR A 127 17.53 -24.64 23.22
CA THR A 127 16.46 -25.22 24.03
C THR A 127 15.46 -25.98 23.16
N ALA A 128 15.02 -25.38 22.05
CA ALA A 128 14.11 -26.04 21.10
C ALA A 128 14.73 -27.29 20.46
N VAL A 129 16.02 -27.25 20.12
CA VAL A 129 16.76 -28.42 19.61
C VAL A 129 16.78 -29.53 20.66
N HIS A 130 17.13 -29.22 21.91
CA HIS A 130 17.18 -30.19 22.99
C HIS A 130 15.82 -30.86 23.21
N GLN A 131 14.76 -30.06 23.37
CA GLN A 131 13.39 -30.56 23.54
C GLN A 131 12.93 -31.42 22.36
N THR A 132 13.32 -31.04 21.14
CA THR A 132 12.99 -31.83 19.95
C THR A 132 13.69 -33.18 19.92
N LEU A 133 14.96 -33.24 20.31
CA LEU A 133 15.72 -34.50 20.34
C LEU A 133 15.27 -35.41 21.50
N GLU A 134 14.84 -34.83 22.63
CA GLU A 134 14.22 -35.59 23.73
C GLU A 134 12.86 -36.15 23.34
N ALA A 135 12.01 -35.36 22.65
CA ALA A 135 10.72 -35.81 22.17
C ALA A 135 10.83 -36.86 21.05
N PHE A 136 11.89 -36.78 20.23
CA PHE A 136 12.08 -37.63 19.05
C PHE A 136 13.46 -38.30 19.01
N PRO A 137 13.75 -39.25 19.92
CA PRO A 137 15.07 -39.90 20.02
C PRO A 137 15.45 -40.67 18.75
N GLY A 138 14.46 -41.15 17.98
CA GLY A 138 14.68 -41.81 16.69
C GLY A 138 15.30 -40.90 15.61
N PHE A 139 15.28 -39.59 15.80
CA PHE A 139 15.89 -38.63 14.88
C PHE A 139 17.38 -38.37 15.17
N LEU A 140 17.92 -38.81 16.31
CA LEU A 140 19.30 -38.53 16.75
C LEU A 140 20.37 -38.91 15.70
N THR A 141 20.20 -40.05 15.02
CA THR A 141 21.15 -40.48 13.98
C THR A 141 21.15 -39.53 12.77
N ARG A 142 19.98 -39.03 12.39
CA ARG A 142 19.83 -38.05 11.28
C ARG A 142 20.34 -36.68 11.71
N TRP A 143 20.07 -36.27 12.95
CA TRP A 143 20.60 -35.04 13.54
C TRP A 143 22.13 -34.99 13.48
N HIS A 144 22.84 -36.04 13.91
CA HIS A 144 24.30 -36.08 13.84
C HIS A 144 24.83 -35.94 12.40
N ALA A 145 24.14 -36.55 11.43
CA ALA A 145 24.50 -36.42 10.02
C ALA A 145 24.28 -34.98 9.50
N LEU A 146 23.17 -34.33 9.89
CA LEU A 146 22.88 -32.93 9.56
C LEU A 146 23.89 -31.96 10.20
N VAL A 147 24.26 -32.19 11.47
CA VAL A 147 25.28 -31.41 12.18
C VAL A 147 26.64 -31.52 11.49
N ALA A 148 27.08 -32.74 11.16
CA ALA A 148 28.35 -32.94 10.47
C ALA A 148 28.37 -32.22 9.10
N ALA A 149 27.29 -32.31 8.33
CA ALA A 149 27.16 -31.66 7.03
C ALA A 149 27.10 -30.12 7.13
N CYS A 150 26.41 -29.58 8.14
CA CYS A 150 26.35 -28.14 8.42
C CYS A 150 27.75 -27.61 8.78
N LEU A 151 28.45 -28.25 9.73
CA LEU A 151 29.77 -27.83 10.17
C LEU A 151 30.83 -27.88 9.07
N ALA A 152 30.71 -28.80 8.12
CA ALA A 152 31.60 -28.91 6.96
C ALA A 152 31.52 -27.70 6.01
N GLN A 153 30.40 -26.97 6.02
CA GLN A 153 30.18 -25.79 5.18
C GLN A 153 30.53 -24.47 5.88
N ARG A 154 30.72 -24.51 7.19
CA ARG A 154 31.05 -23.32 7.98
C ARG A 154 32.53 -22.92 7.80
N PRO A 155 32.84 -21.61 7.83
CA PRO A 155 34.21 -21.14 7.66
C PRO A 155 35.12 -21.68 8.76
N ASP A 156 36.36 -22.02 8.41
CA ASP A 156 37.36 -22.51 9.35
C ASP A 156 37.73 -21.39 10.35
N PRO A 157 37.50 -21.57 11.67
CA PRO A 157 37.71 -20.52 12.66
C PRO A 157 39.15 -20.02 12.73
N ASP A 158 40.12 -20.84 12.36
CA ASP A 158 41.54 -20.46 12.43
C ASP A 158 41.96 -19.57 11.25
N THR A 159 41.10 -19.46 10.22
CA THR A 159 41.28 -18.52 9.09
C THR A 159 40.61 -17.16 9.31
N LEU A 160 39.88 -17.00 10.41
CA LEU A 160 39.12 -15.79 10.74
C LEU A 160 39.89 -14.86 11.70
N PRO A 161 39.61 -13.53 11.66
CA PRO A 161 40.07 -12.58 12.68
C PRO A 161 39.66 -13.02 14.09
N ALA A 162 40.42 -12.59 15.12
CA ALA A 162 40.27 -13.10 16.49
C ALA A 162 38.86 -12.93 17.09
N ASP A 163 38.16 -11.84 16.77
CA ASP A 163 36.78 -11.57 17.20
C ASP A 163 35.76 -12.49 16.52
N GLU A 164 35.87 -12.67 15.20
CA GLU A 164 35.02 -13.59 14.43
C GLU A 164 35.33 -15.07 14.74
N SER A 165 36.59 -15.41 14.98
CA SER A 165 37.04 -16.76 15.34
C SER A 165 36.42 -17.21 16.67
N ALA A 166 36.38 -16.34 17.67
CA ALA A 166 35.76 -16.62 18.96
C ALA A 166 34.24 -16.85 18.82
N ALA A 167 33.55 -16.00 18.05
CA ALA A 167 32.12 -16.15 17.79
C ALA A 167 31.79 -17.44 17.00
N GLU A 168 32.59 -17.77 15.99
CA GLU A 168 32.43 -18.97 15.19
C GLU A 168 32.72 -20.25 16.00
N LYS A 169 33.74 -20.25 16.87
CA LYS A 169 34.02 -21.38 17.78
C LYS A 169 32.86 -21.62 18.74
N ALA A 170 32.33 -20.57 19.36
CA ALA A 170 31.16 -20.66 20.23
C ALA A 170 29.93 -21.20 19.48
N LEU A 171 29.71 -20.76 18.25
CA LEU A 171 28.57 -21.21 17.46
C LEU A 171 28.70 -22.67 16.99
N ARG A 172 29.90 -23.12 16.59
CA ARG A 172 30.18 -24.53 16.28
C ARG A 172 29.94 -25.43 17.49
N GLN A 173 30.34 -24.97 18.69
CA GLN A 173 30.10 -25.67 19.94
C GLN A 173 28.60 -25.76 20.27
N ALA A 174 27.85 -24.67 20.09
CA ALA A 174 26.40 -24.64 20.30
C ALA A 174 25.63 -25.56 19.33
N ILE A 175 26.11 -25.73 18.09
CA ILE A 175 25.53 -26.69 17.13
C ILE A 175 25.82 -28.15 17.54
N GLN A 176 27.05 -28.44 17.97
CA GLN A 176 27.45 -29.80 18.37
C GLN A 176 26.83 -30.24 19.70
N HIS A 177 26.74 -29.31 20.64
CA HIS A 177 26.24 -29.52 21.99
C HIS A 177 25.22 -28.43 22.33
N PRO A 178 23.94 -28.60 21.90
CA PRO A 178 22.88 -27.66 22.23
C PRO A 178 22.73 -27.47 23.74
N GLY A 179 22.74 -26.23 24.21
CA GLY A 179 22.64 -25.85 25.64
C GLY A 179 23.99 -25.54 26.29
N SER A 180 25.10 -25.64 25.54
CA SER A 180 26.45 -25.41 26.08
C SER A 180 26.87 -23.93 26.14
N ILE A 181 26.25 -23.06 25.33
CA ILE A 181 26.64 -21.65 25.21
C ILE A 181 25.44 -20.75 25.47
N ASN A 182 25.60 -19.81 26.41
CA ASN A 182 24.55 -18.86 26.78
C ASN A 182 24.70 -17.48 26.11
N THR A 183 25.91 -17.14 25.65
CA THR A 183 26.15 -15.84 25.00
C THR A 183 27.14 -15.97 23.85
N LEU A 184 26.88 -15.27 22.75
CA LEU A 184 27.84 -15.16 21.65
C LEU A 184 28.89 -14.06 21.97
N PRO A 185 30.19 -14.34 21.77
CA PRO A 185 31.22 -13.31 21.78
C PRO A 185 30.90 -12.20 20.78
N PRO A 186 31.12 -10.92 21.12
CA PRO A 186 30.85 -9.82 20.21
C PRO A 186 31.81 -9.86 19.02
N ALA A 187 31.26 -9.87 17.80
CA ALA A 187 32.02 -9.78 16.55
C ALA A 187 31.53 -8.60 15.71
N LYS A 188 32.42 -8.02 14.89
CA LYS A 188 32.09 -6.86 14.03
C LYS A 188 31.13 -7.20 12.88
N LEU A 189 31.12 -8.46 12.44
CA LEU A 189 30.25 -8.98 11.38
C LEU A 189 29.40 -10.11 11.95
N ALA A 190 28.15 -10.21 11.48
CA ALA A 190 27.27 -11.29 11.86
C ALA A 190 27.82 -12.65 11.35
N PRO A 191 27.72 -13.72 12.16
CA PRO A 191 28.15 -15.04 11.74
C PRO A 191 27.30 -15.56 10.57
N ALA A 192 27.85 -16.51 9.82
CA ALA A 192 27.12 -17.16 8.73
C ALA A 192 25.86 -17.86 9.27
N PRO A 193 24.73 -17.82 8.53
CA PRO A 193 23.47 -18.38 8.98
C PRO A 193 23.60 -19.87 9.29
N VAL A 194 22.81 -20.34 10.25
CA VAL A 194 22.79 -21.72 10.72
C VAL A 194 21.57 -22.38 10.09
N CYS A 195 21.78 -23.23 9.09
CA CYS A 195 20.68 -23.89 8.38
C CYS A 195 19.84 -24.82 9.28
N LEU A 196 20.34 -25.21 10.44
CA LEU A 196 19.65 -26.08 11.41
C LEU A 196 18.74 -25.33 12.38
N TRP A 197 18.76 -23.99 12.39
CA TRP A 197 18.06 -23.18 13.39
C TRP A 197 16.94 -22.35 12.77
N LEU A 198 15.99 -21.95 13.62
CA LEU A 198 14.94 -21.02 13.25
C LEU A 198 15.38 -19.59 13.53
N TYR A 199 14.75 -18.66 12.82
CA TYR A 199 14.98 -17.24 12.94
C TYR A 199 13.71 -16.54 13.45
N PRO A 200 13.84 -15.49 14.27
CA PRO A 200 12.69 -14.68 14.65
C PRO A 200 12.09 -14.02 13.40
N GLN A 201 10.80 -13.67 13.48
CA GLN A 201 10.15 -12.93 12.41
C GLN A 201 10.91 -11.62 12.14
N PHE A 202 11.44 -11.49 10.92
CA PHE A 202 12.12 -10.28 10.49
C PHE A 202 11.09 -9.14 10.46
N GLY A 203 11.21 -8.21 11.42
CA GLY A 203 10.26 -7.09 11.59
C GLY A 203 9.83 -6.82 13.03
N SER A 204 10.19 -7.65 14.02
CA SER A 204 9.93 -7.38 15.44
C SER A 204 11.24 -7.39 16.24
N PRO A 205 11.54 -6.36 17.06
CA PRO A 205 12.80 -6.27 17.78
C PRO A 205 12.85 -7.28 18.94
N VAL A 206 13.79 -8.23 18.88
CA VAL A 206 14.12 -9.10 20.02
C VAL A 206 15.16 -8.37 20.88
N SER A 207 14.75 -7.99 22.09
CA SER A 207 15.59 -7.32 23.09
C SER A 207 16.53 -8.33 23.74
N GLN A 208 17.84 -8.24 23.47
CA GLN A 208 18.85 -8.95 24.27
C GLN A 208 19.22 -8.13 25.51
N SER A 209 18.96 -8.70 26.68
CA SER A 209 19.38 -8.21 27.99
C SER A 209 20.83 -8.61 28.30
N ARG A 210 21.65 -7.65 28.74
CA ARG A 210 22.87 -7.90 29.53
C ARG A 210 22.77 -7.12 30.83
N ASP A 211 22.88 -7.84 31.93
CA ASP A 211 23.00 -7.33 33.31
C ASP A 211 24.37 -6.69 33.54
N ASP A 212 24.38 -5.59 34.29
CA ASP A 212 25.47 -5.17 35.16
C ASP A 212 24.85 -4.67 36.50
N GLN A 213 25.18 -5.36 37.59
CA GLN A 213 25.13 -4.94 39.01
C GLN A 213 26.54 -4.43 39.38
N ASP A 214 26.87 -3.49 40.26
CA ASP A 214 26.27 -2.64 41.31
C ASP A 214 27.21 -1.37 41.33
N ASP A 215 26.94 -0.18 41.89
CA ASP A 215 26.61 0.18 43.28
C ASP A 215 26.55 1.75 43.37
N PRO A 216 26.23 2.43 44.50
CA PRO A 216 24.89 2.96 44.73
C PRO A 216 24.81 4.41 45.31
N ALA A 217 23.57 4.91 45.36
CA ALA A 217 23.00 5.81 46.38
C ALA A 217 23.48 7.29 46.45
N MET A 218 22.64 8.33 46.61
CA MET A 218 21.19 8.41 46.82
C MET A 218 20.76 9.88 46.63
N ARG A 219 19.70 10.12 45.85
CA ARG A 219 18.68 11.15 46.14
C ARG A 219 17.39 10.79 45.40
N ARG A 220 16.31 10.66 46.16
CA ARG A 220 14.97 10.20 45.77
C ARG A 220 14.10 11.37 45.32
N GLN A 221 13.26 11.14 44.31
CA GLN A 221 11.91 11.72 44.18
C GLN A 221 11.04 10.87 43.21
N PRO A 222 9.71 10.90 43.35
CA PRO A 222 8.77 10.08 42.61
C PRO A 222 8.24 10.82 41.36
N ASP A 223 8.32 10.19 40.19
CA ASP A 223 7.71 10.69 38.95
C ASP A 223 6.76 9.63 38.36
N GLU A 224 5.46 9.89 38.44
CA GLU A 224 4.39 9.25 37.66
C GLU A 224 3.82 10.30 36.67
N ASN A 225 4.20 10.21 35.40
CA ASN A 225 3.29 10.02 34.27
C ASN A 225 4.05 10.23 32.96
N SER A 226 4.36 9.11 32.33
CA SER A 226 4.97 9.01 31.02
C SER A 226 3.94 9.31 29.91
N SER A 227 4.27 10.24 29.02
CA SER A 227 3.80 10.21 27.63
C SER A 227 4.95 10.62 26.72
N GLN A 228 5.82 9.65 26.47
CA GLN A 228 6.94 9.74 25.54
C GLN A 228 6.42 9.60 24.11
N GLY A 229 6.46 10.70 23.38
CA GLY A 229 6.91 10.66 22.00
C GLY A 229 8.44 10.68 21.98
N SER A 230 9.05 9.79 21.19
CA SER A 230 10.27 10.03 20.42
C SER A 230 10.41 8.83 19.48
N GLY A 231 11.03 8.90 18.32
CA GLY A 231 12.17 9.71 17.97
C GLY A 231 12.93 8.91 16.95
N LYS A 232 12.82 9.36 15.70
CA LYS A 232 13.66 8.92 14.58
C LYS A 232 15.13 8.95 14.93
N GLN A 233 15.84 7.90 14.54
CA GLN A 233 17.23 7.95 14.06
C GLN A 233 17.42 6.82 13.05
N ARG A 234 18.30 6.85 12.06
CA ARG A 234 19.08 7.87 11.36
C ARG A 234 19.71 7.02 10.25
N LYS A 235 19.57 7.38 8.98
CA LYS A 235 20.44 6.81 7.94
C LYS A 235 21.87 7.29 8.25
N ARG A 236 22.79 6.36 8.51
CA ARG A 236 24.22 6.65 8.59
C ARG A 236 24.75 6.72 7.16
N ALA A 237 24.91 7.95 6.67
CA ALA A 237 25.78 8.24 5.53
C ALA A 237 27.23 8.10 6.00
N GLU A 238 28.01 7.26 5.35
CA GLU A 238 29.47 7.37 5.43
C GLU A 238 29.95 8.33 4.35
N ARG A 239 30.63 9.36 4.83
CA ARG A 239 31.27 10.43 4.10
C ARG A 239 32.65 9.92 3.70
N MET A 240 32.87 9.57 2.44
CA MET A 240 34.23 9.52 1.90
C MET A 240 34.62 10.91 1.44
N ASP A 241 35.76 11.35 1.94
CA ASP A 241 36.29 12.69 1.75
C ASP A 241 36.79 12.88 0.31
N LYS A 242 36.43 14.02 -0.30
CA LYS A 242 36.77 14.36 -1.67
C LYS A 242 38.17 14.94 -1.75
N GLY A 243 39.08 14.23 -2.41
CA GLY A 243 40.24 14.81 -3.07
C GLY A 243 39.86 15.34 -4.46
N LYS A 244 40.05 16.64 -4.68
CA LYS A 244 39.81 17.41 -5.92
C LYS A 244 40.47 16.81 -7.19
N LYS A 245 39.75 16.75 -8.31
CA LYS A 245 39.88 17.62 -9.52
C LYS A 245 39.15 17.04 -10.74
N ASP A 246 38.57 17.97 -11.50
CA ASP A 246 38.12 17.99 -12.91
C ASP A 246 38.06 16.71 -13.76
N GLY A 247 36.91 16.55 -14.42
CA GLY A 247 36.75 15.71 -15.61
C GLY A 247 35.32 15.78 -16.12
N LEU A 248 35.11 16.50 -17.23
CA LEU A 248 33.87 16.54 -18.01
C LEU A 248 33.45 15.14 -18.52
N LEU A 249 32.15 15.03 -18.85
CA LEU A 249 31.46 14.27 -19.93
C LEU A 249 30.28 13.47 -19.35
N LEU A 250 29.09 13.38 -19.92
CA LEU A 250 28.42 13.96 -21.08
C LEU A 250 27.02 13.35 -20.93
N PHE A 251 26.02 14.17 -20.58
CA PHE A 251 24.62 13.72 -20.58
C PHE A 251 24.19 13.45 -22.02
N ARG A 252 23.74 12.23 -22.32
CA ARG A 252 22.99 11.95 -23.54
C ARG A 252 21.50 11.83 -23.21
N LEU A 253 20.75 12.70 -23.88
CA LEU A 253 19.30 12.76 -24.03
C LEU A 253 18.83 11.65 -24.96
N GLU A 254 18.10 10.65 -24.45
CA GLU A 254 17.20 9.82 -25.25
C GLU A 254 15.97 9.43 -24.40
N SER A 255 14.97 10.33 -24.35
CA SER A 255 13.57 9.95 -24.07
C SER A 255 12.54 11.03 -24.43
N LEU A 256 12.94 12.19 -24.95
CA LEU A 256 12.04 13.09 -25.66
C LEU A 256 12.10 12.74 -27.14
N LEU A 257 11.07 12.06 -27.65
CA LEU A 257 10.49 12.15 -29.02
C LEU A 257 9.62 10.92 -29.31
N SER A 258 8.33 10.97 -28.94
CA SER A 258 7.29 10.18 -29.63
C SER A 258 5.91 10.83 -29.50
N TRP A 259 5.81 12.12 -29.81
CA TRP A 259 4.54 12.79 -30.14
C TRP A 259 4.73 13.61 -31.41
N ALA A 260 4.93 12.90 -32.52
CA ALA A 260 4.86 13.44 -33.87
C ALA A 260 4.58 12.31 -34.87
N GLU A 261 3.43 11.64 -34.73
CA GLU A 261 2.83 10.91 -35.85
C GLU A 261 1.31 11.02 -35.74
N MET A 262 0.83 12.19 -36.12
CA MET A 262 -0.56 12.46 -36.43
C MET A 262 -0.61 12.78 -37.91
N THR A 263 -0.63 11.73 -38.74
CA THR A 263 -0.96 11.85 -40.16
C THR A 263 -2.29 11.16 -40.41
N LYS A 264 -3.26 11.99 -40.79
CA LYS A 264 -4.49 11.59 -41.46
C LYS A 264 -4.15 10.66 -42.63
N VAL A 265 -4.74 9.48 -42.67
CA VAL A 265 -5.01 8.80 -43.92
C VAL A 265 -6.45 8.27 -43.89
N ASP A 266 -7.08 8.48 -45.03
CA ASP A 266 -8.48 8.32 -45.37
C ASP A 266 -9.00 6.89 -45.28
N ARG A 267 -10.32 6.82 -45.19
CA ARG A 267 -11.14 5.64 -45.41
C ARG A 267 -10.91 5.07 -46.83
N SER A 268 -10.73 3.76 -46.91
CA SER A 268 -11.26 2.94 -47.99
C SER A 268 -11.56 1.55 -47.45
N GLU A 269 -12.79 1.12 -47.70
CA GLU A 269 -13.40 -0.19 -47.44
C GLU A 269 -12.56 -1.33 -48.04
N ASP A 270 -12.51 -2.48 -47.35
CA ASP A 270 -13.12 -3.69 -47.93
C ASP A 270 -13.42 -4.72 -46.83
N ASP A 271 -14.62 -5.31 -46.95
CA ASP A 271 -15.20 -6.29 -46.04
C ASP A 271 -14.59 -7.68 -46.24
N SER A 272 -14.29 -8.37 -45.14
CA SER A 272 -14.64 -9.79 -44.98
C SER A 272 -14.57 -10.17 -43.51
N GLU A 273 -15.75 -10.47 -42.96
CA GLU A 273 -15.93 -11.25 -41.74
C GLU A 273 -15.69 -12.74 -42.04
N ASP A 274 -15.52 -13.51 -40.95
CA ASP A 274 -15.33 -14.97 -40.83
C ASP A 274 -13.87 -15.45 -40.76
N ASP A 275 -13.30 -15.58 -39.55
CA ASP A 275 -13.33 -16.85 -38.81
C ASP A 275 -12.60 -16.69 -37.44
N ASP A 276 -13.36 -16.76 -36.35
CA ASP A 276 -12.85 -16.93 -35.00
C ASP A 276 -12.28 -18.35 -34.87
N SER A 277 -10.96 -18.53 -34.97
CA SER A 277 -10.17 -19.58 -34.28
C SER A 277 -8.77 -19.88 -34.86
N ALA A 278 -8.04 -18.95 -35.48
CA ALA A 278 -6.65 -19.27 -35.88
C ALA A 278 -5.78 -18.02 -36.14
N VAL A 279 -5.38 -17.29 -35.10
CA VAL A 279 -4.25 -16.34 -35.19
C VAL A 279 -3.39 -16.44 -33.93
N ALA A 280 -2.90 -17.65 -33.70
CA ALA A 280 -1.82 -17.94 -32.76
C ALA A 280 -0.80 -18.82 -33.48
N GLU A 281 -0.33 -18.39 -34.65
CA GLU A 281 0.87 -18.90 -35.33
C GLU A 281 1.12 -17.98 -36.55
N ASP A 282 2.39 -17.69 -36.82
CA ASP A 282 2.93 -16.86 -37.91
C ASP A 282 2.91 -15.33 -37.77
N LEU A 283 3.85 -14.83 -36.95
CA LEU A 283 4.80 -13.80 -37.36
C LEU A 283 6.20 -14.13 -36.81
N ASP A 284 6.82 -15.17 -37.38
CA ASP A 284 8.24 -15.49 -37.24
C ASP A 284 9.03 -14.90 -38.42
N VAL A 285 9.35 -13.60 -38.35
CA VAL A 285 10.55 -13.04 -38.98
C VAL A 285 11.08 -11.91 -38.09
N ILE A 286 11.78 -12.27 -37.03
CA ILE A 286 12.69 -11.36 -36.32
C ILE A 286 14.08 -11.58 -36.93
N THR A 287 14.54 -10.61 -37.71
CA THR A 287 15.94 -10.55 -38.13
C THR A 287 16.84 -10.43 -36.90
N LEU A 288 17.59 -11.51 -36.67
CA LEU A 288 18.62 -11.64 -35.66
C LEU A 288 19.70 -10.57 -35.83
N SER A 289 19.84 -9.67 -34.86
CA SER A 289 21.15 -9.13 -34.48
C SER A 289 21.49 -9.64 -33.08
N THR A 290 22.50 -10.49 -33.05
CA THR A 290 22.99 -11.27 -31.91
C THR A 290 23.63 -10.42 -30.82
N LYS A 291 23.32 -10.82 -29.57
CA LYS A 291 23.94 -10.58 -28.23
C LYS A 291 22.99 -9.80 -27.32
N GLY A 292 22.30 -10.38 -26.34
CA GLY A 292 22.31 -11.71 -25.73
C GLY A 292 21.55 -11.58 -24.40
N THR A 293 20.49 -12.35 -24.28
CA THR A 293 19.36 -12.29 -23.35
C THR A 293 19.62 -12.74 -21.91
N ALA A 294 18.93 -12.10 -20.96
CA ALA A 294 18.26 -12.79 -19.84
C ALA A 294 17.07 -11.94 -19.33
N SER A 295 16.00 -11.90 -20.13
CA SER A 295 14.67 -11.49 -19.66
C SER A 295 14.05 -12.65 -18.87
N LYS A 296 14.33 -12.73 -17.56
CA LYS A 296 13.46 -13.45 -16.62
C LYS A 296 12.51 -12.42 -16.04
N GLY A 297 11.22 -12.62 -16.32
CA GLY A 297 10.14 -11.80 -15.82
C GLY A 297 10.32 -11.50 -14.34
N LEU A 298 10.46 -10.21 -14.05
CA LEU A 298 10.41 -9.68 -12.69
C LEU A 298 8.97 -9.88 -12.21
N LYS A 299 8.67 -11.09 -11.74
CA LYS A 299 7.42 -11.39 -11.05
C LYS A 299 7.55 -10.71 -9.69
N LEU A 300 7.20 -9.43 -9.64
CA LEU A 300 6.90 -8.72 -8.40
C LEU A 300 5.76 -9.48 -7.74
N SER A 301 6.09 -10.47 -6.91
CA SER A 301 5.20 -11.01 -5.91
C SER A 301 4.99 -9.91 -4.89
N LEU A 302 4.04 -9.03 -5.18
CA LEU A 302 3.46 -8.14 -4.19
C LEU A 302 2.93 -9.02 -3.05
N ASP A 303 3.50 -8.88 -1.86
CA ASP A 303 2.97 -9.46 -0.64
C ASP A 303 1.55 -8.94 -0.44
N LEU A 304 0.56 -9.79 -0.74
CA LEU A 304 -0.83 -9.50 -0.45
C LEU A 304 -1.10 -9.81 1.02
N PRO A 305 -1.63 -8.87 1.82
CA PRO A 305 -2.23 -9.21 3.10
C PRO A 305 -3.33 -10.28 2.90
N SER A 306 -3.43 -11.21 3.85
CA SER A 306 -4.43 -12.28 3.87
C SER A 306 -5.86 -11.72 3.87
N ASP A 307 -6.82 -12.44 3.28
CA ASP A 307 -8.25 -12.09 3.24
C ASP A 307 -8.86 -11.79 4.64
N ASP A 308 -8.24 -12.26 5.73
CA ASP A 308 -8.64 -12.00 7.11
C ASP A 308 -8.29 -10.58 7.63
N GLU A 309 -7.31 -9.91 7.04
CA GLU A 309 -6.95 -8.50 7.30
C GLU A 309 -7.72 -7.54 6.38
N ASP A 310 -8.62 -8.07 5.55
CA ASP A 310 -9.31 -7.31 4.53
C ASP A 310 -10.63 -6.70 5.05
N ASP A 311 -11.02 -5.56 4.47
CA ASP A 311 -12.28 -4.88 4.81
C ASP A 311 -13.49 -5.79 4.60
N ILE A 312 -14.59 -5.49 5.29
CA ILE A 312 -15.77 -6.36 5.33
C ILE A 312 -16.60 -6.16 4.05
N PRO A 313 -16.78 -7.17 3.19
CA PRO A 313 -17.57 -7.03 1.96
C PRO A 313 -19.05 -6.81 2.28
N LEU A 314 -19.62 -5.78 1.65
CA LEU A 314 -21.04 -5.45 1.71
C LEU A 314 -21.74 -6.00 0.46
N GLY A 315 -22.14 -7.28 0.53
CA GLY A 315 -22.87 -7.98 -0.53
C GLY A 315 -21.98 -8.69 -1.57
N GLU A 316 -22.59 -9.21 -2.63
CA GLU A 316 -21.98 -10.12 -3.62
C GLU A 316 -21.07 -9.43 -4.67
N GLY A 317 -20.93 -8.11 -4.59
CA GLY A 317 -20.22 -7.30 -5.58
C GLY A 317 -21.12 -6.87 -6.75
N ILE A 318 -20.70 -5.82 -7.44
CA ILE A 318 -21.43 -5.11 -8.49
C ILE A 318 -20.61 -5.19 -9.76
N ARG A 319 -21.15 -5.85 -10.78
CA ARG A 319 -20.53 -5.90 -12.10
C ARG A 319 -20.79 -4.60 -12.84
N LEU A 320 -19.73 -4.03 -13.39
CA LEU A 320 -19.74 -2.75 -14.10
C LEU A 320 -19.10 -2.91 -15.47
N PRO A 321 -19.63 -2.19 -16.48
CA PRO A 321 -19.00 -2.14 -17.78
C PRO A 321 -17.71 -1.30 -17.74
N GLU A 322 -16.79 -1.64 -18.63
CA GLU A 322 -15.58 -0.87 -18.91
C GLU A 322 -15.54 -0.48 -20.38
N TRP A 323 -15.13 0.74 -20.68
CA TRP A 323 -15.02 1.23 -22.04
C TRP A 323 -13.71 0.77 -22.68
N ASP A 324 -13.80 0.01 -23.78
CA ASP A 324 -12.65 -0.33 -24.60
C ASP A 324 -12.52 0.66 -25.75
N PHE A 325 -11.58 1.59 -25.62
CA PHE A 325 -11.38 2.62 -26.64
C PHE A 325 -10.85 2.11 -27.97
N ARG A 326 -10.16 0.96 -27.97
CA ARG A 326 -9.59 0.40 -29.21
C ARG A 326 -10.70 -0.16 -30.08
N LYS A 327 -11.71 -0.75 -29.45
CA LYS A 327 -12.85 -1.36 -30.14
C LYS A 327 -14.10 -0.47 -30.19
N GLY A 328 -14.10 0.67 -29.50
CA GLY A 328 -15.20 1.63 -29.50
C GLY A 328 -16.50 1.10 -28.88
N HIS A 329 -16.43 0.12 -27.99
CA HIS A 329 -17.60 -0.44 -27.31
C HIS A 329 -17.32 -0.79 -25.85
N TYR A 330 -18.39 -1.02 -25.08
CA TYR A 330 -18.27 -1.45 -23.69
C TYR A 330 -18.03 -2.94 -23.57
N ARG A 331 -17.08 -3.32 -22.74
CA ARG A 331 -16.93 -4.67 -22.21
C ARG A 331 -17.92 -4.82 -21.06
N THR A 332 -19.03 -5.50 -21.33
CA THR A 332 -20.09 -5.76 -20.35
C THR A 332 -19.57 -6.63 -19.22
N ASP A 333 -19.97 -6.33 -17.98
CA ASP A 333 -19.64 -7.11 -16.77
C ASP A 333 -18.14 -7.36 -16.54
N TYR A 334 -17.28 -6.48 -17.07
CA TYR A 334 -15.84 -6.69 -17.06
C TYR A 334 -15.19 -6.37 -15.70
N CYS A 335 -15.72 -5.38 -14.98
CA CYS A 335 -15.21 -4.93 -13.70
C CYS A 335 -16.11 -5.40 -12.57
N LEU A 336 -15.56 -6.08 -11.57
CA LEU A 336 -16.29 -6.44 -10.34
C LEU A 336 -15.92 -5.44 -9.24
N LEU A 337 -16.86 -4.54 -8.95
CA LEU A 337 -16.73 -3.59 -7.84
C LEU A 337 -17.30 -4.20 -6.56
N GLN A 338 -16.49 -4.29 -5.51
CA GLN A 338 -16.89 -4.81 -4.21
C GLN A 338 -17.07 -3.63 -3.23
N PRO A 339 -18.31 -3.32 -2.82
CA PRO A 339 -18.54 -2.41 -1.69
C PRO A 339 -17.99 -3.03 -0.41
N LEU A 340 -17.29 -2.24 0.40
CA LEU A 340 -16.56 -2.68 1.58
C LEU A 340 -16.81 -1.72 2.75
N SER A 341 -16.97 -2.25 3.96
CA SER A 341 -16.93 -1.47 5.19
C SER A 341 -15.56 -1.61 5.84
N PRO A 342 -14.91 -0.51 6.25
CA PRO A 342 -13.64 -0.57 6.97
C PRO A 342 -13.72 -1.49 8.19
N ARG A 343 -12.82 -2.47 8.27
CA ARG A 343 -12.71 -3.34 9.46
C ARG A 343 -11.93 -2.64 10.57
N HIS A 344 -10.81 -2.02 10.21
CA HIS A 344 -9.94 -1.33 11.16
C HIS A 344 -10.49 0.07 11.42
N LEU A 345 -10.77 0.35 12.68
CA LEU A 345 -11.23 1.65 13.15
C LEU A 345 -10.08 2.34 13.87
N GLY A 346 -9.81 3.59 13.48
CA GLY A 346 -8.89 4.47 14.17
C GLY A 346 -9.58 5.21 15.32
N SER A 347 -9.02 6.35 15.72
CA SER A 347 -9.61 7.17 16.78
C SER A 347 -10.97 7.76 16.38
N GLU A 348 -11.94 7.74 17.28
CA GLU A 348 -13.22 8.45 17.13
C GLU A 348 -13.09 9.97 17.24
N ARG A 349 -11.97 10.45 17.77
CA ARG A 349 -11.71 11.87 17.99
C ARG A 349 -11.01 12.47 16.79
N LEU A 350 -11.26 13.77 16.58
CA LEU A 350 -10.43 14.56 15.68
C LEU A 350 -8.99 14.58 16.22
N PRO A 351 -7.99 14.32 15.36
CA PRO A 351 -6.58 14.52 15.68
C PRO A 351 -6.33 15.93 16.24
N GLU A 352 -5.41 16.04 17.20
CA GLU A 352 -5.21 17.29 17.94
C GLU A 352 -4.75 18.43 17.04
N HIS A 353 -3.91 18.14 16.05
CA HIS A 353 -3.40 19.12 15.09
C HIS A 353 -4.50 19.72 14.21
N LEU A 354 -5.61 19.01 13.99
CA LEU A 354 -6.72 19.48 13.16
C LEU A 354 -7.78 20.27 13.93
N ARG A 355 -7.78 20.24 15.28
CA ARG A 355 -8.89 20.82 16.07
C ARG A 355 -9.08 22.32 15.81
N ALA A 356 -7.99 23.08 15.75
CA ALA A 356 -8.04 24.53 15.52
C ALA A 356 -8.56 24.85 14.12
N ASP A 357 -8.07 24.12 13.11
CA ASP A 357 -8.49 24.30 11.72
C ASP A 357 -9.95 23.87 11.52
N ALA A 358 -10.38 22.77 12.13
CA ALA A 358 -11.76 22.32 12.14
C ALA A 358 -12.69 23.39 12.74
N GLN A 359 -12.33 24.00 13.88
CA GLN A 359 -13.12 25.08 14.46
C GLN A 359 -13.21 26.30 13.53
N ARG A 360 -12.11 26.68 12.87
CA ARG A 360 -12.09 27.79 11.91
C ARG A 360 -12.98 27.50 10.71
N VAL A 361 -12.87 26.30 10.14
CA VAL A 361 -13.66 25.87 8.97
C VAL A 361 -15.14 25.78 9.34
N ARG A 362 -15.50 25.20 10.49
CA ARG A 362 -16.89 25.16 10.96
C ARG A 362 -17.50 26.55 11.09
N ARG A 363 -16.78 27.52 11.66
CA ARG A 363 -17.26 28.92 11.75
C ARG A 363 -17.47 29.55 10.38
N GLN A 364 -16.58 29.29 9.43
CA GLN A 364 -16.72 29.81 8.05
C GLN A 364 -17.93 29.23 7.35
N PHE A 365 -18.19 27.93 7.52
CA PHE A 365 -19.28 27.20 6.87
C PHE A 365 -20.64 27.35 7.55
N GLN A 366 -20.67 27.66 8.85
CA GLN A 366 -21.90 28.06 9.55
C GLN A 366 -22.53 29.30 8.91
N ASN A 367 -21.72 30.24 8.42
CA ASN A 367 -22.21 31.42 7.71
C ASN A 367 -22.76 31.10 6.31
N LEU A 368 -22.51 29.89 5.78
CA LEU A 368 -23.01 29.41 4.50
C LEU A 368 -24.33 28.63 4.63
N GLN A 369 -24.85 28.49 5.85
CA GLN A 369 -26.16 27.88 6.05
C GLN A 369 -27.22 28.67 5.29
N PRO A 370 -28.17 28.00 4.63
CA PRO A 370 -29.26 28.67 3.94
C PRO A 370 -30.16 29.39 4.96
N VAL A 371 -29.91 30.69 5.14
CA VAL A 371 -30.74 31.55 5.98
C VAL A 371 -31.99 31.88 5.19
N ARG A 372 -33.10 31.28 5.59
CA ARG A 372 -34.43 31.72 5.21
C ARG A 372 -34.71 33.04 5.92
N TYR A 373 -34.93 34.13 5.19
CA TYR A 373 -35.32 35.39 5.79
C TYR A 373 -36.47 36.04 5.03
N TRP A 374 -37.24 36.83 5.76
CA TRP A 374 -38.29 37.65 5.17
C TRP A 374 -37.66 38.86 4.50
N GLN A 375 -37.77 38.95 3.19
CA GLN A 375 -37.46 40.19 2.48
C GLN A 375 -38.66 41.10 2.61
N LYS A 376 -38.48 42.20 3.36
CA LYS A 376 -39.51 43.18 3.70
C LYS A 376 -39.46 44.39 2.77
N HIS A 377 -40.48 45.22 2.80
CA HIS A 377 -40.60 46.43 1.98
C HIS A 377 -40.58 46.18 0.46
N LEU A 378 -41.29 45.15 0.02
CA LEU A 378 -41.51 44.86 -1.39
C LEU A 378 -42.80 45.52 -1.89
N ARG A 379 -42.86 45.86 -3.18
CA ARG A 379 -44.08 46.38 -3.83
C ARG A 379 -45.11 45.28 -4.09
N GLU A 380 -44.64 44.05 -4.25
CA GLU A 380 -45.43 42.84 -4.44
C GLU A 380 -44.75 41.70 -3.67
N GLY A 381 -45.53 40.78 -3.10
CA GLY A 381 -45.00 39.67 -2.30
C GLY A 381 -46.11 38.76 -1.79
N ASP A 382 -45.71 37.71 -1.08
CA ASP A 382 -46.60 36.64 -0.62
C ASP A 382 -47.46 37.04 0.59
N GLU A 383 -46.91 37.89 1.47
CA GLU A 383 -47.56 38.39 2.67
C GLU A 383 -47.46 39.92 2.79
N VAL A 384 -48.33 40.52 3.60
CA VAL A 384 -48.29 41.97 3.89
C VAL A 384 -47.42 42.23 5.12
N ASP A 385 -46.40 43.08 4.99
CA ASP A 385 -45.64 43.59 6.13
C ASP A 385 -46.46 44.68 6.85
N LEU A 386 -47.06 44.28 7.96
CA LEU A 386 -47.94 45.15 8.76
C LEU A 386 -47.23 46.42 9.26
N ASN A 387 -45.93 46.38 9.54
CA ASN A 387 -45.20 47.55 10.01
C ASN A 387 -45.00 48.55 8.87
N ALA A 388 -44.56 48.07 7.70
CA ALA A 388 -44.44 48.89 6.50
C ALA A 388 -45.78 49.51 6.09
N TRP A 389 -46.87 48.75 6.25
CA TRP A 389 -48.22 49.24 5.98
C TRP A 389 -48.65 50.32 6.96
N LEU A 390 -48.36 50.16 8.25
CA LEU A 390 -48.66 51.15 9.28
C LEU A 390 -47.87 52.45 9.05
N ASP A 391 -46.59 52.33 8.70
CA ASP A 391 -45.70 53.46 8.39
C ASP A 391 -46.17 54.20 7.13
N HIS A 392 -46.60 53.48 6.11
CA HIS A 392 -47.21 54.10 4.94
C HIS A 392 -48.53 54.78 5.28
N ALA A 393 -49.42 54.14 6.03
CA ALA A 393 -50.73 54.70 6.37
C ALA A 393 -50.58 56.00 7.17
N THR A 394 -49.63 56.02 8.12
CA THR A 394 -49.29 57.23 8.89
C THR A 394 -48.67 58.31 8.01
N ALA A 395 -47.67 58.01 7.18
CA ALA A 395 -47.07 58.98 6.26
C ALA A 395 -48.08 59.56 5.26
N ARG A 396 -49.03 58.73 4.76
CA ARG A 396 -50.09 59.17 3.86
C ARG A 396 -51.10 60.09 4.55
N SER A 397 -51.49 59.79 5.79
CA SER A 397 -52.34 60.67 6.59
C SER A 397 -51.70 62.03 6.91
N GLN A 398 -50.37 62.08 6.93
CA GLN A 398 -49.59 63.31 7.09
C GLN A 398 -49.30 64.02 5.76
N GLY A 399 -49.70 63.46 4.61
CA GLY A 399 -49.49 64.04 3.27
C GLY A 399 -48.07 63.90 2.73
N HIS A 400 -47.26 62.98 3.27
CA HIS A 400 -45.84 62.82 2.92
C HIS A 400 -45.55 61.61 2.02
N ALA A 401 -46.57 60.83 1.65
CA ALA A 401 -46.41 59.62 0.83
C ALA A 401 -47.23 59.69 -0.47
N GLU A 402 -46.53 59.65 -1.61
CA GLU A 402 -47.09 59.55 -2.96
C GLU A 402 -46.52 58.32 -3.69
N GLY A 403 -47.38 57.55 -4.37
CA GLY A 403 -46.99 56.38 -5.16
C GLY A 403 -47.40 55.02 -4.54
N ASP A 404 -46.92 53.94 -5.18
CA ASP A 404 -47.24 52.57 -4.77
C ASP A 404 -46.49 52.13 -3.49
N PRO A 405 -47.21 51.55 -2.52
CA PRO A 405 -46.66 51.16 -1.22
C PRO A 405 -45.71 49.95 -1.30
N GLN A 406 -44.53 50.06 -0.71
CA GLN A 406 -43.63 48.92 -0.42
C GLN A 406 -44.08 48.19 0.86
N VAL A 407 -45.26 47.57 0.83
CA VAL A 407 -45.92 47.00 2.02
C VAL A 407 -45.97 45.48 2.04
N PHE A 408 -45.36 44.83 1.06
CA PHE A 408 -45.33 43.38 0.99
C PHE A 408 -44.00 42.82 1.52
N SER A 409 -44.05 41.58 1.94
CA SER A 409 -42.90 40.76 2.25
C SER A 409 -43.02 39.43 1.51
N SER A 410 -41.89 38.91 1.05
CA SER A 410 -41.82 37.60 0.42
C SER A 410 -40.73 36.80 1.10
N PHE A 411 -40.91 35.48 1.09
CA PHE A 411 -39.93 34.56 1.63
C PHE A 411 -38.75 34.46 0.66
N SER A 412 -37.64 35.10 1.01
CA SER A 412 -36.44 35.09 0.17
C SER A 412 -35.35 34.30 0.88
N GLY A 413 -34.78 33.34 0.18
CA GLY A 413 -33.74 32.50 0.73
C GLY A 413 -33.17 31.61 -0.35
N GLN A 414 -31.85 31.62 -0.49
CA GLN A 414 -31.16 30.72 -1.39
C GLN A 414 -31.21 29.32 -0.75
N LEU A 415 -32.16 28.49 -1.19
CA LEU A 415 -32.20 27.08 -0.83
C LEU A 415 -30.99 26.40 -1.48
N ARG A 416 -30.01 26.06 -0.64
CA ARG A 416 -28.83 25.30 -1.07
C ARG A 416 -29.26 23.84 -1.31
N ASP A 417 -29.68 23.53 -2.54
CA ASP A 417 -30.14 22.21 -2.96
C ASP A 417 -29.02 21.43 -3.66
N LEU A 418 -28.09 20.92 -2.86
CA LEU A 418 -26.87 20.26 -3.33
C LEU A 418 -26.64 18.94 -2.58
N ASN A 419 -26.26 17.90 -3.31
CA ASN A 419 -25.65 16.69 -2.75
C ASN A 419 -24.19 16.60 -3.17
N CYS A 420 -23.30 16.29 -2.24
CA CYS A 420 -21.87 16.13 -2.48
C CYS A 420 -21.43 14.68 -2.23
N LEU A 421 -20.81 14.02 -3.21
CA LEU A 421 -20.16 12.72 -3.01
C LEU A 421 -18.65 12.90 -3.18
N VAL A 422 -17.89 12.57 -2.14
CA VAL A 422 -16.43 12.58 -2.20
C VAL A 422 -15.92 11.17 -2.45
N LEU A 423 -15.09 11.03 -3.47
CA LEU A 423 -14.43 9.79 -3.83
C LEU A 423 -12.91 9.98 -3.67
N ALA A 424 -12.32 9.35 -2.65
CA ALA A 424 -10.90 9.42 -2.35
C ALA A 424 -10.15 8.22 -2.92
N ASP A 425 -9.08 8.47 -3.66
CA ASP A 425 -8.14 7.46 -4.11
C ASP A 425 -7.30 7.00 -2.91
N LEU A 426 -7.31 5.70 -2.64
CA LEU A 426 -6.59 5.08 -1.54
C LEU A 426 -5.42 4.20 -2.03
N SER A 427 -5.00 4.27 -3.29
CA SER A 427 -4.01 3.37 -3.91
C SER A 427 -2.55 3.53 -3.40
N LEU A 428 -1.64 2.63 -3.78
CA LEU A 428 -0.25 2.48 -3.31
C LEU A 428 0.61 3.75 -3.51
N SER A 429 0.18 4.69 -4.35
CA SER A 429 0.81 6.01 -4.47
C SER A 429 0.66 6.87 -3.21
N THR A 430 -0.15 6.45 -2.24
CA THR A 430 -0.27 7.14 -0.97
C THR A 430 0.92 6.95 0.00
N ASP A 431 1.89 6.09 -0.33
CA ASP A 431 3.11 5.81 0.46
C ASP A 431 4.31 6.68 0.03
N ALA A 432 4.11 7.62 -0.90
CA ALA A 432 5.08 8.65 -1.21
C ALA A 432 5.26 9.55 0.01
N TRP A 433 6.37 9.39 0.72
CA TRP A 433 6.73 10.26 1.85
C TRP A 433 6.82 11.71 1.36
N LEU A 434 5.87 12.54 1.80
CA LEU A 434 5.90 13.97 1.59
C LEU A 434 6.88 14.57 2.60
N GLY A 435 8.09 14.84 2.12
CA GLY A 435 9.20 15.24 2.96
C GLY A 435 9.52 14.18 4.01
N ASN A 436 10.09 14.60 5.14
CA ASN A 436 10.62 13.66 6.12
C ASN A 436 9.54 12.99 6.99
N ARG A 437 8.26 13.38 7.09
CA ARG A 437 7.41 12.92 8.23
C ARG A 437 5.93 12.56 7.98
N CYS A 438 5.36 12.74 6.79
CA CYS A 438 3.93 12.46 6.54
C CYS A 438 3.75 11.71 5.22
N THR A 439 2.79 10.79 5.18
CA THR A 439 2.37 10.12 3.94
C THR A 439 1.31 10.98 3.22
N VAL A 440 1.13 10.78 1.92
CA VAL A 440 0.00 11.39 1.18
C VAL A 440 -1.33 10.94 1.81
N LEU A 441 -1.38 9.74 2.41
CA LEU A 441 -2.61 9.18 2.99
C LEU A 441 -3.03 9.95 4.22
N ASP A 442 -2.07 10.33 5.04
CA ASP A 442 -2.32 11.18 6.20
C ASP A 442 -2.91 12.52 5.76
N VAL A 443 -2.43 13.08 4.65
CA VAL A 443 -2.97 14.33 4.09
C VAL A 443 -4.38 14.15 3.56
N ILE A 444 -4.68 13.06 2.84
CA ILE A 444 -6.03 12.76 2.36
C ILE A 444 -6.97 12.54 3.55
N ARG A 445 -6.56 11.78 4.56
CA ARG A 445 -7.29 11.55 5.81
C ARG A 445 -7.63 12.88 6.50
N ASP A 446 -6.63 13.73 6.70
CA ASP A 446 -6.81 15.05 7.32
C ASP A 446 -7.78 15.93 6.51
N SER A 447 -7.68 15.86 5.19
CA SER A 447 -8.56 16.60 4.27
C SER A 447 -10.00 16.13 4.34
N LEU A 448 -10.23 14.81 4.35
CA LEU A 448 -11.55 14.21 4.50
C LEU A 448 -12.18 14.59 5.85
N LEU A 449 -11.41 14.58 6.93
CA LEU A 449 -11.89 14.99 8.26
C LEU A 449 -12.29 16.47 8.27
N LEU A 450 -11.41 17.38 7.86
CA LEU A 450 -11.72 18.82 7.85
C LEU A 450 -12.88 19.15 6.93
N PHE A 451 -12.95 18.51 5.77
CA PHE A 451 -14.03 18.72 4.83
C PHE A 451 -15.37 18.20 5.36
N SER A 452 -15.37 17.06 6.05
CA SER A 452 -16.57 16.54 6.73
C SER A 452 -17.05 17.47 7.84
N GLU A 453 -16.15 18.08 8.60
CA GLU A 453 -16.50 19.12 9.58
C GLU A 453 -17.13 20.34 8.91
N ALA A 454 -16.65 20.72 7.72
CA ALA A 454 -17.18 21.84 6.93
C ALA A 454 -18.62 21.55 6.47
N LEU A 455 -18.82 20.43 5.78
CA LEU A 455 -20.13 20.04 5.23
C LEU A 455 -21.16 19.77 6.32
N SER A 456 -20.73 19.15 7.42
CA SER A 456 -21.60 18.96 8.58
C SER A 456 -22.00 20.27 9.24
N ALA A 457 -21.20 21.33 9.13
CA ALA A 457 -21.51 22.64 9.68
C ALA A 457 -22.45 23.46 8.77
N SER A 458 -22.38 23.27 7.45
CA SER A 458 -23.34 23.87 6.50
C SER A 458 -24.64 23.07 6.34
N GLU A 459 -24.75 21.90 6.97
CA GLU A 459 -25.88 20.96 6.85
C GLU A 459 -26.12 20.45 5.42
N ASP A 460 -25.07 20.49 4.58
CA ASP A 460 -25.14 19.98 3.20
C ASP A 460 -25.14 18.44 3.22
N PRO A 461 -26.08 17.75 2.54
CA PRO A 461 -26.06 16.30 2.40
C PRO A 461 -24.82 15.80 1.66
N PHE A 462 -24.06 14.90 2.28
CA PHE A 462 -22.84 14.35 1.68
C PHE A 462 -22.57 12.88 1.97
N ALA A 463 -21.78 12.25 1.11
CA ALA A 463 -21.25 10.91 1.30
C ALA A 463 -19.75 10.86 1.03
N LEU A 464 -19.05 9.94 1.68
CA LEU A 464 -17.61 9.75 1.57
C LEU A 464 -17.32 8.28 1.23
N TYR A 465 -16.59 8.09 0.15
CA TYR A 465 -16.15 6.78 -0.31
C TYR A 465 -14.67 6.81 -0.63
N GLY A 466 -13.99 5.71 -0.33
CA GLY A 466 -12.64 5.43 -0.79
C GLY A 466 -12.67 4.42 -1.92
N PHE A 467 -11.69 4.45 -2.82
CA PHE A 467 -11.54 3.39 -3.81
C PHE A 467 -10.09 2.97 -3.99
N SER A 468 -9.93 1.69 -4.31
CA SER A 468 -8.68 1.11 -4.80
C SER A 468 -9.04 -0.11 -5.65
N SER A 469 -8.08 -0.71 -6.33
CA SER A 469 -8.35 -1.80 -7.26
C SER A 469 -7.23 -2.83 -7.22
N ARG A 470 -7.59 -4.08 -7.49
CA ARG A 470 -6.70 -5.19 -7.75
C ARG A 470 -7.22 -5.88 -9.01
N ARG A 471 -6.74 -5.44 -10.17
CA ARG A 471 -7.22 -5.88 -11.48
C ARG A 471 -8.70 -5.56 -11.68
N ASN A 472 -9.24 -6.00 -12.82
CA ASN A 472 -10.67 -5.87 -13.12
C ASN A 472 -11.55 -6.70 -12.17
N SER A 473 -11.01 -7.78 -11.60
CA SER A 473 -11.74 -8.71 -10.74
C SER A 473 -12.09 -8.18 -9.36
N LEU A 474 -11.43 -7.10 -8.88
CA LEU A 474 -11.69 -6.57 -7.55
C LEU A 474 -11.41 -5.06 -7.49
N VAL A 475 -12.42 -4.26 -7.80
CA VAL A 475 -12.43 -2.82 -7.53
C VAL A 475 -13.02 -2.61 -6.14
N ARG A 476 -12.19 -2.27 -5.17
CA ARG A 476 -12.57 -2.04 -3.78
C ARG A 476 -13.24 -0.68 -3.65
N PHE A 477 -14.44 -0.65 -3.12
CA PHE A 477 -15.20 0.59 -2.90
C PHE A 477 -15.55 0.71 -1.41
N THR A 478 -14.69 1.40 -0.66
CA THR A 478 -14.76 1.51 0.79
C THR A 478 -15.77 2.57 1.20
N GLU A 479 -16.84 2.17 1.88
CA GLU A 479 -17.85 3.08 2.43
C GLU A 479 -17.37 3.67 3.76
N LEU A 480 -17.01 4.95 3.73
CA LEU A 480 -16.62 5.69 4.94
C LEU A 480 -17.84 6.35 5.59
N LYS A 481 -18.73 6.92 4.77
CA LYS A 481 -19.98 7.54 5.20
C LYS A 481 -21.00 7.50 4.07
N ALA A 482 -22.14 6.87 4.28
CA ALA A 482 -23.27 6.97 3.36
C ALA A 482 -24.01 8.31 3.48
N PHE A 483 -24.81 8.68 2.47
CA PHE A 483 -25.66 9.87 2.51
C PHE A 483 -26.63 9.88 3.70
N ASN A 484 -27.13 8.70 4.06
CA ASN A 484 -28.17 8.52 5.08
C ASN A 484 -27.59 8.47 6.50
N GLU A 485 -26.26 8.43 6.62
CA GLU A 485 -25.55 8.32 7.90
C GLU A 485 -25.16 9.71 8.41
N PRO A 486 -25.47 10.09 9.66
CA PRO A 486 -25.01 11.34 10.24
C PRO A 486 -23.48 11.30 10.44
N TYR A 487 -22.82 12.43 10.22
CA TYR A 487 -21.40 12.54 10.49
C TYR A 487 -21.13 12.59 12.00
N GLY A 488 -20.19 11.77 12.48
CA GLY A 488 -19.90 11.65 13.91
C GLY A 488 -18.66 10.80 14.21
N ALA A 489 -18.56 10.32 15.45
CA ALA A 489 -17.43 9.55 15.97
C ALA A 489 -17.08 8.32 15.10
N ASN A 490 -18.09 7.55 14.69
CA ASN A 490 -17.89 6.34 13.90
C ASN A 490 -17.27 6.63 12.53
N VAL A 491 -17.74 7.68 11.85
CA VAL A 491 -17.19 8.10 10.54
C VAL A 491 -15.74 8.56 10.70
N ARG A 492 -15.43 9.31 11.77
CA ARG A 492 -14.03 9.70 12.07
C ARG A 492 -13.15 8.50 12.33
N ALA A 493 -13.65 7.50 13.06
CA ALA A 493 -12.92 6.27 13.31
C ALA A 493 -12.62 5.50 12.01
N ARG A 494 -13.60 5.39 11.09
CA ARG A 494 -13.39 4.79 9.75
C ARG A 494 -12.35 5.56 8.93
N ILE A 495 -12.43 6.90 8.89
CA ILE A 495 -11.46 7.73 8.17
C ILE A 495 -10.06 7.59 8.79
N ASN A 496 -9.95 7.61 10.11
CA ASN A 496 -8.68 7.44 10.82
C ASN A 496 -8.10 6.03 10.67
N GLY A 497 -8.94 5.02 10.41
CA GLY A 497 -8.53 3.64 10.16
C GLY A 497 -8.11 3.35 8.72
N LEU A 498 -8.20 4.33 7.81
CA LEU A 498 -7.83 4.17 6.40
C LEU A 498 -6.40 3.65 6.25
N ARG A 499 -6.25 2.62 5.41
CA ARG A 499 -4.99 2.00 5.00
C ARG A 499 -4.77 2.18 3.50
N PRO A 500 -3.51 2.21 3.04
CA PRO A 500 -3.22 2.23 1.61
C PRO A 500 -3.67 0.90 0.98
N GLY A 501 -4.45 1.01 -0.09
CA GLY A 501 -4.82 -0.05 -1.02
C GLY A 501 -3.87 -0.12 -2.21
N TYR A 502 -4.21 -0.91 -3.23
CA TYR A 502 -3.26 -1.30 -4.28
C TYR A 502 -3.20 -0.30 -5.46
N TYR A 503 -4.12 -0.39 -6.41
CA TYR A 503 -4.06 0.35 -7.66
C TYR A 503 -5.32 1.19 -7.88
N THR A 504 -5.40 1.92 -9.00
CA THR A 504 -6.43 2.92 -9.31
C THR A 504 -7.17 2.59 -10.60
N ARG A 505 -8.40 2.05 -10.46
CA ARG A 505 -9.36 1.86 -11.57
C ARG A 505 -10.52 2.86 -11.47
N MET A 506 -10.22 4.11 -11.82
CA MET A 506 -11.13 5.25 -11.64
C MET A 506 -12.48 5.13 -12.36
N GLY A 507 -12.52 4.64 -13.60
CA GLY A 507 -13.75 4.63 -14.39
C GLY A 507 -14.86 3.82 -13.72
N ALA A 508 -14.54 2.63 -13.21
CA ALA A 508 -15.47 1.80 -12.44
C ALA A 508 -15.97 2.51 -11.17
N ALA A 509 -15.06 3.13 -10.40
CA ALA A 509 -15.42 3.85 -9.18
C ALA A 509 -16.32 5.07 -9.46
N ILE A 510 -16.01 5.86 -10.50
CA ILE A 510 -16.80 7.01 -10.93
C ILE A 510 -18.20 6.57 -11.38
N ARG A 511 -18.32 5.49 -12.16
CA ARG A 511 -19.64 4.97 -12.61
C ARG A 511 -20.52 4.57 -11.43
N HIS A 512 -19.94 3.89 -10.44
CA HIS A 512 -20.68 3.49 -9.25
C HIS A 512 -21.08 4.70 -8.38
N ALA A 513 -20.14 5.61 -8.10
CA ALA A 513 -20.41 6.85 -7.38
C ALA A 513 -21.49 7.69 -8.08
N THR A 514 -21.43 7.78 -9.41
CA THR A 514 -22.46 8.44 -10.23
C THR A 514 -23.81 7.80 -10.02
N THR A 515 -23.89 6.47 -9.96
CA THR A 515 -25.15 5.75 -9.72
C THR A 515 -25.73 6.08 -8.34
N LEU A 516 -24.88 6.20 -7.31
CA LEU A 516 -25.30 6.52 -5.95
C LEU A 516 -25.84 7.95 -5.83
N ILE A 517 -25.13 8.94 -6.37
CA ILE A 517 -25.51 10.35 -6.29
C ILE A 517 -26.67 10.70 -7.23
N SER A 518 -26.77 10.05 -8.39
CA SER A 518 -27.85 10.32 -9.38
C SER A 518 -29.25 10.04 -8.81
N ARG A 519 -29.35 9.07 -7.88
CA ARG A 519 -30.60 8.72 -7.17
C ARG A 519 -31.07 9.77 -6.16
N ARG A 520 -30.24 10.77 -5.85
CA ARG A 520 -30.60 11.84 -4.91
C ARG A 520 -31.53 12.86 -5.58
N PRO A 521 -32.52 13.41 -4.85
CA PRO A 521 -33.52 14.30 -5.42
C PRO A 521 -33.01 15.72 -5.69
N SER A 522 -31.80 16.10 -5.25
CA SER A 522 -31.30 17.47 -5.39
C SER A 522 -31.05 17.87 -6.84
N HIS A 523 -31.24 19.16 -7.11
CA HIS A 523 -30.97 19.77 -8.39
C HIS A 523 -29.47 19.81 -8.71
N GLN A 524 -28.62 20.18 -7.74
CA GLN A 524 -27.17 20.13 -7.92
C GLN A 524 -26.58 18.84 -7.32
N LYS A 525 -25.71 18.17 -8.08
CA LYS A 525 -25.04 16.92 -7.70
C LYS A 525 -23.55 17.05 -8.00
N LEU A 526 -22.73 17.21 -6.96
CA LEU A 526 -21.28 17.36 -7.09
C LEU A 526 -20.58 16.03 -6.75
N LEU A 527 -19.77 15.53 -7.67
CA LEU A 527 -18.88 14.39 -7.45
C LEU A 527 -17.44 14.90 -7.35
N LEU A 528 -16.88 14.88 -6.15
CA LEU A 528 -15.53 15.36 -5.88
C LEU A 528 -14.56 14.18 -5.84
N LEU A 529 -13.67 14.07 -6.82
CA LEU A 529 -12.61 13.07 -6.86
C LEU A 529 -11.33 13.64 -6.26
N ILE A 530 -10.74 12.96 -5.29
CA ILE A 530 -9.44 13.31 -4.71
C ILE A 530 -8.46 12.21 -5.09
N THR A 531 -7.46 12.51 -5.92
CA THR A 531 -6.48 11.52 -6.40
C THR A 531 -5.09 12.12 -6.51
N ASP A 532 -4.06 11.32 -6.27
CA ASP A 532 -2.67 11.70 -6.33
C ASP A 532 -2.01 11.43 -7.69
N GLY A 533 -2.75 10.99 -8.72
CA GLY A 533 -2.18 10.78 -10.06
C GLY A 533 -3.10 10.23 -11.14
N LYS A 534 -2.48 9.66 -12.18
CA LYS A 534 -3.13 9.07 -13.38
C LYS A 534 -3.79 7.72 -13.05
N PRO A 535 -4.83 7.29 -13.80
CA PRO A 535 -5.39 5.94 -13.65
C PRO A 535 -4.33 4.88 -13.98
N ASN A 536 -4.14 3.92 -13.08
CA ASN A 536 -3.12 2.89 -13.19
C ASN A 536 -3.56 1.62 -12.43
N ASP A 537 -3.61 0.45 -13.08
CA ASP A 537 -3.99 -0.85 -12.48
C ASP A 537 -3.14 -1.98 -13.06
N LEU A 538 -3.03 -3.11 -12.35
CA LEU A 538 -2.12 -4.25 -12.60
C LEU A 538 -2.24 -4.94 -13.98
N ASP A 539 -3.19 -4.53 -14.81
CA ASP A 539 -3.50 -5.09 -16.13
C ASP A 539 -3.16 -4.09 -17.26
N GLN A 540 -3.72 -4.27 -18.46
CA GLN A 540 -3.60 -3.32 -19.58
C GLN A 540 -4.35 -1.98 -19.37
N TYR A 541 -4.72 -1.66 -18.13
CA TYR A 541 -5.46 -0.44 -17.79
C TYR A 541 -4.53 0.79 -17.70
N GLU A 542 -3.22 0.61 -17.88
CA GLU A 542 -2.24 1.69 -17.88
C GLU A 542 -2.34 2.61 -19.12
N GLY A 543 -1.91 3.86 -18.95
CA GLY A 543 -1.74 4.83 -20.04
C GLY A 543 -3.06 5.27 -20.68
N ARG A 544 -3.13 5.22 -22.01
CA ARG A 544 -4.28 5.75 -22.79
C ARG A 544 -5.58 5.00 -22.51
N TYR A 545 -5.51 3.71 -22.19
CA TYR A 545 -6.70 2.90 -21.94
C TYR A 545 -7.47 3.38 -20.70
N GLY A 546 -6.80 3.44 -19.55
CA GLY A 546 -7.42 3.90 -18.31
C GLY A 546 -7.85 5.37 -18.36
N ALA A 547 -7.09 6.21 -19.08
CA ALA A 547 -7.47 7.60 -19.33
C ALA A 547 -8.79 7.68 -20.11
N GLU A 548 -8.93 6.93 -21.19
CA GLU A 548 -10.12 6.98 -22.04
C GLU A 548 -11.35 6.36 -21.37
N ASP A 549 -11.19 5.29 -20.59
CA ASP A 549 -12.28 4.75 -19.76
C ASP A 549 -12.74 5.77 -18.69
N THR A 550 -11.78 6.42 -18.03
CA THR A 550 -12.07 7.48 -17.04
C THR A 550 -12.79 8.65 -17.69
N ARG A 551 -12.36 9.09 -18.87
CA ARG A 551 -13.01 10.15 -19.65
C ARG A 551 -14.46 9.78 -19.97
N MET A 552 -14.69 8.55 -20.43
CA MET A 552 -16.05 8.08 -20.72
C MET A 552 -16.92 8.06 -19.45
N ALA A 553 -16.40 7.57 -18.32
CA ALA A 553 -17.11 7.62 -17.04
C ALA A 553 -17.47 9.05 -16.59
N VAL A 554 -16.58 10.02 -16.83
CA VAL A 554 -16.82 11.45 -16.56
C VAL A 554 -17.90 12.03 -17.47
N VAL A 555 -17.90 11.67 -18.75
CA VAL A 555 -18.94 12.07 -19.71
C VAL A 555 -20.30 11.48 -19.31
N GLU A 556 -20.34 10.19 -18.94
CA GLU A 556 -21.54 9.52 -18.43
C GLU A 556 -22.10 10.22 -17.18
N ALA A 557 -21.22 10.64 -16.26
CA ALA A 557 -21.62 11.37 -15.06
C ALA A 557 -22.31 12.70 -15.40
N ARG A 558 -21.73 13.46 -16.33
CA ARG A 558 -22.30 14.72 -16.82
C ARG A 558 -23.65 14.54 -17.48
N GLN A 559 -23.80 13.50 -18.30
CA GLN A 559 -25.07 13.18 -18.96
C GLN A 559 -26.19 12.87 -17.95
N ARG A 560 -25.84 12.42 -16.74
CA ARG A 560 -26.79 12.17 -15.63
C ARG A 560 -27.00 13.38 -14.71
N GLY A 561 -26.51 14.56 -15.10
CA GLY A 561 -26.63 15.80 -14.32
C GLY A 561 -25.71 15.83 -13.08
N VAL A 562 -24.67 14.99 -13.04
CA VAL A 562 -23.64 15.02 -12.00
C VAL A 562 -22.46 15.86 -12.50
N VAL A 563 -21.95 16.74 -11.65
CA VAL A 563 -20.78 17.57 -11.92
C VAL A 563 -19.54 16.90 -11.31
N PRO A 564 -18.74 16.16 -12.09
CA PRO A 564 -17.47 15.62 -11.62
C PRO A 564 -16.43 16.74 -11.53
N PHE A 565 -15.73 16.82 -10.41
CA PHE A 565 -14.64 17.76 -10.15
C PHE A 565 -13.44 17.02 -9.55
N CYS A 566 -12.26 17.15 -10.16
CA CYS A 566 -11.05 16.46 -9.74
C CYS A 566 -10.12 17.38 -8.94
N VAL A 567 -9.72 16.97 -7.74
CA VAL A 567 -8.68 17.62 -6.96
C VAL A 567 -7.47 16.71 -6.94
N THR A 568 -6.33 17.21 -7.43
CA THR A 568 -5.11 16.42 -7.53
C THR A 568 -3.89 17.11 -6.95
N ILE A 569 -2.94 16.30 -6.51
CA ILE A 569 -1.63 16.70 -5.99
C ILE A 569 -0.52 16.45 -7.04
N ASP A 570 -0.82 15.74 -8.13
CA ASP A 570 0.16 15.40 -9.18
C ASP A 570 0.56 16.64 -10.00
N GLN A 571 1.85 17.00 -9.97
CA GLN A 571 2.38 18.17 -10.67
C GLN A 571 2.31 18.04 -12.20
N GLU A 572 2.26 16.82 -12.73
CA GLU A 572 2.13 16.54 -14.17
C GLU A 572 0.66 16.49 -14.62
N ALA A 573 -0.29 16.74 -13.71
CA ALA A 573 -1.70 16.59 -14.00
C ALA A 573 -2.28 17.62 -14.97
N GLY A 574 -1.58 18.75 -15.15
CA GLY A 574 -1.94 19.77 -16.13
C GLY A 574 -2.01 19.22 -17.56
N ASP A 575 -1.26 18.17 -17.88
CA ASP A 575 -1.14 17.65 -19.25
C ASP A 575 -2.31 16.76 -19.67
N TYR A 576 -2.99 16.09 -18.73
CA TYR A 576 -4.02 15.10 -19.04
C TYR A 576 -5.38 15.39 -18.41
N LEU A 577 -5.47 16.08 -17.26
CA LEU A 577 -6.76 16.37 -16.62
C LEU A 577 -7.69 17.26 -17.47
N PRO A 578 -7.22 18.25 -18.25
CA PRO A 578 -8.09 18.98 -19.16
C PRO A 578 -8.77 18.08 -20.20
N TYR A 579 -8.12 17.00 -20.61
CA TYR A 579 -8.71 16.02 -21.53
C TYR A 579 -9.76 15.13 -20.84
N LEU A 580 -9.54 14.76 -19.58
CA LEU A 580 -10.45 13.90 -18.81
C LEU A 580 -11.67 14.65 -18.27
N PHE A 581 -11.43 15.72 -17.52
CA PHE A 581 -12.45 16.48 -16.80
C PHE A 581 -12.82 17.78 -17.51
N GLY A 582 -12.05 18.27 -18.48
CA GLY A 582 -12.27 19.60 -19.06
C GLY A 582 -11.59 20.70 -18.23
N SER A 583 -11.29 21.82 -18.88
CA SER A 583 -10.43 22.89 -18.35
C SER A 583 -10.91 23.57 -17.06
N GLN A 584 -12.20 23.50 -16.73
CA GLN A 584 -12.78 24.17 -15.56
C GLN A 584 -13.14 23.23 -14.40
N HIS A 585 -12.92 21.93 -14.53
CA HIS A 585 -13.43 20.92 -13.58
C HIS A 585 -12.32 20.14 -12.87
N TYR A 586 -11.16 20.80 -12.69
CA TYR A 586 -10.10 20.26 -11.87
C TYR A 586 -9.37 21.37 -11.10
N CYS A 587 -8.71 20.98 -10.01
CA CYS A 587 -7.81 21.84 -9.25
C CYS A 587 -6.50 21.11 -8.99
N LEU A 588 -5.39 21.73 -9.40
CA LEU A 588 -4.05 21.28 -9.10
C LEU A 588 -3.56 21.92 -7.80
N ILE A 589 -3.14 21.10 -6.85
CA ILE A 589 -2.57 21.53 -5.57
C ILE A 589 -1.10 21.12 -5.55
N SER A 590 -0.21 22.08 -5.77
CA SER A 590 1.24 21.84 -5.86
C SER A 590 1.86 21.37 -4.54
N ASP A 591 1.26 21.75 -3.41
CA ASP A 591 1.71 21.37 -2.07
C ASP A 591 0.60 20.59 -1.36
N PRO A 592 0.74 19.26 -1.20
CA PRO A 592 -0.26 18.42 -0.56
C PRO A 592 -0.66 18.90 0.83
N HIS A 593 0.24 19.52 1.61
CA HIS A 593 -0.11 20.04 2.93
C HIS A 593 -1.18 21.14 2.90
N GLN A 594 -1.43 21.73 1.72
CA GLN A 594 -2.51 22.72 1.53
C GLN A 594 -3.87 22.07 1.24
N LEU A 595 -3.93 20.79 0.86
CA LEU A 595 -5.18 20.10 0.52
C LEU A 595 -6.23 20.21 1.64
N PRO A 596 -5.91 19.97 2.93
CA PRO A 596 -6.93 20.02 3.99
C PRO A 596 -7.57 21.40 4.16
N ALA A 597 -6.80 22.48 3.92
CA ALA A 597 -7.29 23.85 4.02
C ALA A 597 -7.94 24.37 2.73
N ARG A 598 -7.49 23.87 1.56
CA ARG A 598 -7.99 24.27 0.24
C ARG A 598 -9.31 23.59 -0.10
N LEU A 599 -9.48 22.32 0.24
CA LEU A 599 -10.64 21.52 -0.16
C LEU A 599 -11.99 22.14 0.26
N PRO A 600 -12.19 22.58 1.52
CA PRO A 600 -13.40 23.30 1.89
C PRO A 600 -13.58 24.59 1.09
N ARG A 601 -12.52 25.38 0.91
CA ARG A 601 -12.61 26.65 0.16
C ARG A 601 -13.01 26.44 -1.30
N LEU A 602 -12.46 25.41 -1.95
CA LEU A 602 -12.83 25.03 -3.33
C LEU A 602 -14.32 24.67 -3.41
N TYR A 603 -14.81 23.87 -2.47
CA TYR A 603 -16.23 23.54 -2.41
C TYR A 603 -17.10 24.78 -2.23
N ALA A 604 -16.73 25.72 -1.36
CA ALA A 604 -17.47 26.97 -1.19
C ALA A 604 -17.52 27.78 -2.50
N GLN A 605 -16.43 27.81 -3.27
CA GLN A 605 -16.38 28.48 -4.58
C GLN A 605 -17.27 27.79 -5.63
N LEU A 606 -17.25 26.45 -5.66
CA LEU A 606 -18.02 25.65 -6.63
C LEU A 606 -19.54 25.71 -6.40
N THR A 607 -19.96 26.14 -5.21
CA THR A 607 -21.37 26.13 -4.78
C THR A 607 -21.94 27.54 -4.58
N HIS A 608 -21.16 28.57 -4.90
CA HIS A 608 -21.57 29.98 -4.88
C HIS A 608 -21.72 30.59 -6.27
N ASN A 609 -21.26 29.91 -7.32
CA ASN A 609 -21.62 30.19 -8.70
C ASN A 609 -22.91 29.44 -9.06
#